data_AF-A0A3B8IK05-F1
#
_entry.id   AF-A0A3B8IK05-F1
#
_cell.length_a   1.000
_cell.length_b   1.000
_cell.length_c   1.000
_cell.angle_alpha   90.00
_cell.angle_beta   90.00
_cell.angle_gamma   90.00
#
_symmetry.space_group_name_H-M   'P 1'
#
loop_
_entity.id
_entity.type
_entity.pdbx_description
1 polymer ?
#
loop_
_entity_poly.entity_id
_entity_poly.type
_entity_poly.pdbx_seq_one_letter_code
_entity_poly.pdbx_strand_id
1 'polypeptide(L)'
;MAEVPSISQLYQKYTAERPTSVTEEQFVTFTVFFPNLIIIISDGVIDLEEWEYVKQLARFMAKSFKDEGDEQVNVEGLADCYLREISYLIKFLADWRDAFLDALQPYLASRPDAKTSILDTIQLFAEASEGTSDEEQAQIDEIKNRLQLES
;
A
#
# COMPACT_ATOMS: atom_id res chain seq x y z
N MET A 1 24.38 -14.32 1.59
CA MET A 1 23.18 -13.55 1.99
C MET A 1 22.46 -13.20 0.72
N ALA A 2 21.17 -13.53 0.59
CA ALA A 2 20.39 -13.04 -0.54
C ALA A 2 20.29 -11.51 -0.42
N GLU A 3 20.43 -10.80 -1.53
CA GLU A 3 20.23 -9.36 -1.58
C GLU A 3 18.75 -9.08 -1.32
N VAL A 4 18.44 -8.25 -0.32
CA VAL A 4 17.05 -7.84 -0.05
C VAL A 4 16.62 -6.94 -1.21
N PRO A 5 15.52 -7.24 -1.91
CA PRO A 5 15.11 -6.46 -3.06
C PRO A 5 14.77 -5.03 -2.66
N SER A 6 15.11 -4.06 -3.50
CA SER A 6 14.70 -2.66 -3.37
C SER A 6 13.33 -2.42 -4.03
N ILE A 7 12.65 -1.33 -3.67
CA ILE A 7 11.41 -0.92 -4.35
C ILE A 7 11.65 -0.69 -5.86
N SER A 8 12.82 -0.21 -6.26
CA SER A 8 13.17 -0.04 -7.68
C SER A 8 13.22 -1.39 -8.43
N GLN A 9 13.83 -2.41 -7.82
CA GLN A 9 13.83 -3.77 -8.38
C GLN A 9 12.43 -4.38 -8.41
N LEU A 10 11.61 -4.12 -7.38
CA LEU A 10 10.20 -4.51 -7.36
C LEU A 10 9.43 -3.84 -8.50
N TYR A 11 9.62 -2.55 -8.74
CA TYR A 11 8.98 -1.82 -9.83
C TYR A 11 9.35 -2.41 -11.20
N GLN A 12 10.63 -2.69 -11.44
CA GLN A 12 11.08 -3.33 -12.69
C GLN A 12 10.44 -4.71 -12.89
N LYS A 13 10.41 -5.55 -11.84
CA LYS A 13 9.75 -6.85 -11.89
C LYS A 13 8.25 -6.70 -12.17
N TYR A 14 7.58 -5.84 -11.43
CA TYR A 14 6.15 -5.59 -11.54
C TYR A 14 5.78 -5.12 -12.95
N THR A 15 6.51 -4.14 -13.48
CA THR A 15 6.24 -3.57 -14.82
C THR A 15 6.58 -4.51 -15.97
N ALA A 16 7.50 -5.47 -15.77
CA ALA A 16 7.78 -6.51 -16.75
C ALA A 16 6.60 -7.49 -16.93
N GLU A 17 5.85 -7.76 -15.85
CA GLU A 17 4.67 -8.65 -15.88
C GLU A 17 3.37 -7.89 -16.13
N ARG A 18 3.27 -6.67 -15.58
CA ARG A 18 2.08 -5.83 -15.60
C ARG A 18 2.45 -4.41 -16.05
N PRO A 19 2.34 -4.10 -17.35
CA PRO A 19 2.53 -2.74 -17.84
C PRO A 19 1.57 -1.76 -17.17
N THR A 20 2.09 -0.70 -16.57
CA THR A 20 1.30 0.29 -15.82
C THR A 20 1.65 1.72 -16.24
N SER A 21 0.74 2.64 -15.99
CA SER A 21 0.93 4.07 -16.21
C SER A 21 1.49 4.79 -15.00
N VAL A 22 1.63 4.13 -13.85
CA VAL A 22 2.25 4.73 -12.66
C VAL A 22 3.76 4.84 -12.83
N THR A 23 4.32 5.98 -12.47
CA THR A 23 5.78 6.20 -12.44
C THR A 23 6.40 5.41 -11.28
N GLU A 24 7.73 5.27 -11.28
CA GLU A 24 8.43 4.63 -10.16
C GLU A 24 8.17 5.36 -8.82
N GLU A 25 8.12 6.69 -8.83
CA GLU A 25 7.81 7.50 -7.65
C GLU A 25 6.39 7.25 -7.12
N GLN A 26 5.39 7.21 -8.01
CA GLN A 26 4.02 6.83 -7.67
C GLN A 26 3.94 5.39 -7.16
N PHE A 27 4.76 4.51 -7.73
CA PHE A 27 4.87 3.12 -7.28
C PHE A 27 5.50 3.00 -5.89
N VAL A 28 6.43 3.88 -5.51
CA VAL A 28 6.95 3.95 -4.14
C VAL A 28 5.83 4.27 -3.17
N THR A 29 5.03 5.31 -3.44
CA THR A 29 3.85 5.64 -2.61
C THR A 29 2.91 4.46 -2.51
N PHE A 30 2.59 3.83 -3.64
CA PHE A 30 1.76 2.62 -3.66
C PHE A 30 2.34 1.48 -2.80
N THR A 31 3.65 1.26 -2.86
CA THR A 31 4.34 0.23 -2.07
C THR A 31 4.29 0.56 -0.57
N VAL A 32 4.45 1.83 -0.19
CA VAL A 32 4.32 2.28 1.20
C VAL A 32 2.92 2.00 1.73
N PHE A 33 1.88 2.21 0.93
CA PHE A 33 0.50 1.99 1.36
C PHE A 33 -0.03 0.57 1.16
N PHE A 34 0.70 -0.30 0.46
CA PHE A 34 0.33 -1.69 0.23
C PHE A 34 0.00 -2.49 1.51
N PRO A 35 0.68 -2.30 2.67
CA PRO A 35 0.29 -2.97 3.90
C PRO A 35 -1.14 -2.64 4.36
N ASN A 36 -1.59 -1.39 4.16
CA ASN A 36 -2.98 -1.00 4.47
C ASN A 36 -3.97 -1.76 3.59
N LEU A 37 -3.62 -1.98 2.31
CA LEU A 37 -4.45 -2.79 1.42
C LEU A 37 -4.59 -4.22 1.93
N ILE A 38 -3.52 -4.86 2.40
CA ILE A 38 -3.56 -6.23 2.95
C ILE A 38 -4.53 -6.32 4.13
N ILE A 39 -4.53 -5.30 5.00
CA ILE A 39 -5.41 -5.25 6.18
C ILE A 39 -6.86 -5.13 5.75
N ILE A 40 -7.17 -4.17 4.86
CA ILE A 40 -8.53 -3.93 4.35
C ILE A 40 -9.13 -5.17 3.67
N ILE A 41 -8.32 -6.07 3.11
CA ILE A 41 -8.79 -7.25 2.36
C ILE A 41 -8.54 -8.57 3.11
N SER A 42 -8.29 -8.48 4.42
CA SER A 42 -7.74 -9.59 5.22
C SER A 42 -8.67 -10.80 5.33
N ASP A 43 -9.98 -10.60 5.21
CA ASP A 43 -10.99 -11.65 5.25
C ASP A 43 -11.11 -12.45 3.92
N GLY A 44 -10.45 -11.96 2.86
CA GLY A 44 -10.39 -12.56 1.54
C GLY A 44 -11.59 -12.27 0.63
N VAL A 45 -12.60 -11.52 1.07
CA VAL A 45 -13.79 -11.16 0.28
C VAL A 45 -14.12 -9.70 0.43
N ILE A 46 -13.76 -8.92 -0.59
CA ILE A 46 -14.03 -7.48 -0.56
C ILE A 46 -15.51 -7.18 -0.74
N ASP A 47 -16.14 -6.64 0.28
CA ASP A 47 -17.51 -6.18 0.23
C ASP A 47 -17.63 -4.73 -0.30
N LEU A 48 -18.86 -4.19 -0.30
CA LEU A 48 -19.10 -2.83 -0.81
C LEU A 48 -18.49 -1.74 0.06
N GLU A 49 -18.42 -1.95 1.38
CA GLU A 49 -17.88 -0.99 2.34
C GLU A 49 -16.36 -0.94 2.25
N GLU A 50 -15.72 -2.10 2.22
CA GLU A 50 -14.29 -2.25 1.98
C GLU A 50 -13.86 -1.66 0.63
N TRP A 51 -14.72 -1.74 -0.39
CA TRP A 51 -14.46 -1.09 -1.66
C TRP A 51 -14.49 0.44 -1.61
N GLU A 52 -15.27 1.01 -0.69
CA GLU A 52 -15.19 2.45 -0.43
C GLU A 52 -13.88 2.82 0.29
N TYR A 53 -13.38 2.00 1.22
CA TYR A 53 -12.07 2.23 1.83
C TYR A 53 -10.93 2.13 0.81
N VAL A 54 -10.98 1.15 -0.10
CA VAL A 54 -10.02 1.02 -1.21
C VAL A 54 -10.01 2.27 -2.10
N LYS A 55 -11.19 2.82 -2.43
CA LYS A 55 -11.30 4.07 -3.20
C LYS A 55 -10.75 5.27 -2.44
N GLN A 56 -11.01 5.34 -1.13
CA GLN A 56 -10.47 6.40 -0.28
C GLN A 56 -8.95 6.31 -0.20
N LEU A 57 -8.38 5.11 -0.03
CA LEU A 57 -6.94 4.88 -0.04
C LEU A 57 -6.31 5.31 -1.37
N ALA A 58 -6.91 4.94 -2.50
CA ALA A 58 -6.42 5.35 -3.82
C ALA A 58 -6.41 6.87 -4.01
N ARG A 59 -7.47 7.55 -3.57
CA ARG A 59 -7.52 9.02 -3.59
C ARG A 59 -6.54 9.67 -2.64
N PHE A 60 -6.36 9.09 -1.45
CA PHE A 60 -5.40 9.57 -0.46
C PHE A 60 -3.97 9.53 -1.02
N MET A 61 -3.57 8.40 -1.60
CA MET A 61 -2.27 8.26 -2.28
C MET A 61 -2.09 9.24 -3.43
N ALA A 62 -3.14 9.50 -4.21
CA ALA A 62 -3.06 10.47 -5.31
C ALA A 62 -2.97 11.92 -4.82
N LYS A 63 -3.65 12.22 -3.71
CA LYS A 63 -3.67 13.55 -3.11
C LYS A 63 -2.34 13.92 -2.45
N SER A 64 -1.59 12.95 -1.91
CA SER A 64 -0.29 13.23 -1.27
C SER A 64 0.67 13.98 -2.21
N PHE A 65 0.69 13.62 -3.50
CA PHE A 65 1.49 14.32 -4.51
C PHE A 65 1.09 15.79 -4.71
N LYS A 66 -0.22 16.07 -4.64
CA LYS A 66 -0.71 17.44 -4.72
C LYS A 66 -0.32 18.23 -3.46
N ASP A 67 -0.43 17.60 -2.29
CA ASP A 67 -0.08 18.22 -1.01
C ASP A 67 1.45 18.44 -0.87
N GLU A 68 2.26 17.64 -1.56
CA GLU A 68 3.71 17.80 -1.71
C GLU A 68 4.13 18.91 -2.71
N GLY A 69 3.16 19.55 -3.38
CA GLY A 69 3.38 20.72 -4.21
C GLY A 69 3.33 20.47 -5.73
N ASP A 70 2.95 19.27 -6.18
CA ASP A 70 2.66 19.04 -7.59
C ASP A 70 1.25 19.54 -7.95
N GLU A 71 1.16 20.82 -8.32
CA GLU A 71 -0.10 21.45 -8.73
C GLU A 71 -0.68 20.87 -10.04
N GLN A 72 0.12 20.13 -10.83
CA GLN A 72 -0.29 19.57 -12.12
C GLN A 72 -0.87 18.16 -11.99
N VAL A 73 -0.77 17.52 -10.83
CA VAL A 73 -1.33 16.19 -10.60
C VAL A 73 -2.85 16.20 -10.77
N ASN A 74 -3.31 15.41 -11.73
CA ASN A 74 -4.71 15.03 -11.86
C ASN A 74 -5.03 13.96 -10.81
N VAL A 75 -5.47 14.39 -9.62
CA VAL A 75 -5.74 13.50 -8.47
C VAL A 75 -6.70 12.36 -8.84
N GLU A 76 -7.84 12.65 -9.47
CA GLU A 76 -8.80 11.59 -9.82
C GLU A 76 -8.22 10.64 -10.87
N GLY A 77 -7.49 11.17 -11.87
CA GLY A 77 -6.83 10.33 -12.88
C GLY A 77 -5.76 9.41 -12.30
N LEU A 78 -4.99 9.89 -11.32
CA LEU A 78 -3.99 9.08 -10.62
C LEU A 78 -4.64 8.09 -9.66
N ALA A 79 -5.72 8.49 -8.96
CA ALA A 79 -6.51 7.58 -8.13
C ALA A 79 -7.10 6.42 -8.95
N ASP A 80 -7.61 6.69 -10.15
CA ASP A 80 -8.06 5.65 -11.10
C ASP A 80 -6.92 4.73 -11.55
N CYS A 81 -5.69 5.25 -11.68
CA CYS A 81 -4.52 4.40 -11.92
C CYS A 81 -4.26 3.47 -10.72
N TYR A 82 -4.22 4.01 -9.50
CA TYR A 82 -4.04 3.20 -8.30
C TYR A 82 -5.14 2.16 -8.12
N LEU A 83 -6.41 2.52 -8.33
CA LEU A 83 -7.53 1.58 -8.24
C LEU A 83 -7.38 0.39 -9.19
N ARG A 84 -6.86 0.60 -10.41
CA ARG A 84 -6.58 -0.48 -11.35
C ARG A 84 -5.46 -1.39 -10.87
N GLU A 85 -4.41 -0.82 -10.28
CA GLU A 85 -3.30 -1.61 -9.71
C GLU A 85 -3.73 -2.36 -8.45
N ILE A 86 -4.50 -1.74 -7.56
CA ILE A 86 -5.10 -2.40 -6.39
C ILE A 86 -5.99 -3.57 -6.82
N SER A 87 -6.89 -3.34 -7.79
CA SER A 87 -7.78 -4.38 -8.32
C SER A 87 -7.01 -5.56 -8.94
N TYR A 88 -5.83 -5.30 -9.50
CA TYR A 88 -4.93 -6.35 -9.97
C TYR A 88 -4.29 -7.08 -8.79
N LEU A 89 -3.70 -6.35 -7.84
CA LEU A 89 -3.03 -6.97 -6.69
C LEU A 89 -3.96 -7.80 -5.82
N ILE A 90 -5.22 -7.42 -5.65
CA ILE A 90 -6.20 -8.24 -4.92
C ILE A 90 -6.35 -9.62 -5.57
N LYS A 91 -6.37 -9.69 -6.91
CA LYS A 91 -6.51 -10.95 -7.65
C LYS A 91 -5.25 -11.81 -7.61
N PHE A 92 -4.09 -11.19 -7.46
CA PHE A 92 -2.77 -11.84 -7.47
C PHE A 92 -2.02 -11.65 -6.15
N LEU A 93 -2.76 -11.49 -5.04
CA LEU A 93 -2.18 -11.06 -3.77
C LEU A 93 -1.14 -12.04 -3.26
N ALA A 94 -1.42 -13.34 -3.40
CA ALA A 94 -0.50 -14.41 -3.01
C ALA A 94 0.83 -14.35 -3.76
N ASP A 95 0.84 -13.89 -5.02
CA ASP A 95 2.04 -13.82 -5.85
C ASP A 95 2.91 -12.59 -5.52
N TRP A 96 2.28 -11.51 -5.03
CA TRP A 96 2.93 -10.21 -4.84
C TRP A 96 3.18 -9.84 -3.38
N ARG A 97 2.42 -10.37 -2.43
CA ARG A 97 2.47 -9.98 -1.01
C ARG A 97 3.90 -9.92 -0.47
N ASP A 98 4.62 -11.03 -0.59
CA ASP A 98 5.97 -11.12 -0.04
C ASP A 98 6.94 -10.19 -0.77
N ALA A 99 6.83 -10.08 -2.10
CA ALA A 99 7.71 -9.21 -2.88
C ALA A 99 7.56 -7.72 -2.50
N PHE A 100 6.34 -7.28 -2.21
CA PHE A 100 6.07 -5.92 -1.74
C PHE A 100 6.59 -5.69 -0.32
N LEU A 101 6.28 -6.59 0.62
CA LEU A 101 6.70 -6.43 2.02
C LEU A 101 8.23 -6.52 2.17
N ASP A 102 8.88 -7.42 1.44
CA ASP A 102 10.34 -7.59 1.47
C ASP A 102 11.05 -6.38 0.86
N ALA A 103 10.48 -5.76 -0.17
CA ALA A 103 11.03 -4.54 -0.76
C ALA A 103 10.80 -3.28 0.10
N LEU A 104 9.69 -3.26 0.85
CA LEU A 104 9.32 -2.16 1.72
C LEU A 104 10.16 -2.12 3.01
N GLN A 105 10.51 -3.27 3.59
CA GLN A 105 11.27 -3.34 4.83
C GLN A 105 12.59 -2.51 4.82
N PRO A 106 13.52 -2.69 3.85
CA PRO A 106 14.76 -1.91 3.83
C PRO A 106 14.52 -0.41 3.53
N TYR A 107 13.46 -0.09 2.78
CA TYR A 107 13.07 1.29 2.52
C TYR A 107 12.69 2.01 3.83
N LEU A 108 11.85 1.36 4.65
CA LEU A 108 11.41 1.89 5.95
C LEU A 108 12.53 2.01 6.98
N ALA A 109 13.56 1.16 6.91
CA ALA A 109 14.71 1.26 7.81
C ALA A 109 15.44 2.62 7.71
N SER A 110 15.34 3.28 6.56
CA SER A 110 15.94 4.60 6.31
C SER A 110 14.94 5.78 6.36
N ARG A 111 13.65 5.49 6.52
CA ARG A 111 12.55 6.47 6.40
C ARG A 111 11.51 6.29 7.52
N PRO A 112 11.79 6.83 8.73
CA PRO A 112 10.87 6.73 9.87
C PRO A 112 9.51 7.41 9.61
N ASP A 113 9.50 8.49 8.83
CA ASP A 113 8.30 9.19 8.36
C ASP A 113 7.35 8.27 7.60
N ALA A 114 7.87 7.42 6.71
CA ALA A 114 7.07 6.46 5.99
C ALA A 114 6.47 5.37 6.91
N LYS A 115 7.15 5.00 8.01
CA LYS A 115 6.57 4.11 9.03
C LYS A 115 5.37 4.76 9.70
N THR A 116 5.51 6.03 10.08
CA THR A 116 4.41 6.81 10.68
C THR A 116 3.23 6.90 9.72
N SER A 117 3.46 7.18 8.43
CA SER A 117 2.38 7.21 7.44
C SER A 117 1.60 5.90 7.34
N ILE A 118 2.28 4.75 7.43
CA ILE A 118 1.61 3.44 7.44
C ILE A 118 0.74 3.32 8.70
N LEU A 119 1.30 3.59 9.88
CA LEU A 119 0.58 3.45 11.15
C LEU A 119 -0.62 4.40 11.26
N ASP A 120 -0.44 5.66 10.88
CA ASP A 120 -1.50 6.67 10.88
C ASP A 120 -2.65 6.27 9.94
N THR A 121 -2.32 5.64 8.81
CA THR A 121 -3.32 5.18 7.84
C THR A 121 -4.06 3.95 8.35
N ILE A 122 -3.37 2.99 8.98
CA ILE A 122 -4.02 1.85 9.66
C ILE A 122 -5.01 2.37 10.71
N GLN A 123 -4.58 3.33 11.54
CA GLN A 123 -5.43 3.91 12.57
C GLN A 123 -6.62 4.66 11.98
N LEU A 124 -6.41 5.46 10.93
CA LEU A 124 -7.48 6.20 10.24
C LEU A 124 -8.58 5.25 9.73
N PHE A 125 -8.21 4.11 9.15
CA PHE A 125 -9.19 3.15 8.66
C PHE A 125 -9.89 2.39 9.80
N ALA A 126 -9.16 2.00 10.85
CA ALA A 126 -9.75 1.39 12.03
C ALA A 126 -10.74 2.31 12.78
N GLU A 127 -10.50 3.63 12.73
CA GLU A 127 -11.42 4.64 13.27
C GLU A 127 -12.61 4.92 12.35
N ALA A 128 -12.45 4.70 11.04
CA ALA A 128 -13.51 4.89 10.05
C ALA A 128 -14.48 3.70 9.99
N SER A 129 -14.00 2.49 10.32
CA SER A 129 -14.82 1.28 10.51
C SER A 129 -15.46 1.24 11.90
N GLU A 130 -16.34 0.25 12.15
CA GLU A 130 -16.86 -0.04 13.51
C GLU A 130 -15.79 -0.75 14.40
N GLY A 131 -14.51 -0.42 14.23
CA GLY A 131 -13.36 -1.04 14.89
C GLY A 131 -12.64 -2.07 14.01
N THR A 132 -11.63 -2.72 14.60
CA THR A 132 -10.80 -3.76 13.97
C THR A 132 -11.28 -5.15 14.40
N SER A 133 -11.52 -6.02 13.43
CA SER A 133 -11.80 -7.44 13.65
C SER A 133 -10.57 -8.22 14.16
N ASP A 134 -10.77 -9.44 14.67
CA ASP A 134 -9.65 -10.29 15.12
C ASP A 134 -8.70 -10.64 13.96
N GLU A 135 -9.24 -10.88 12.76
CA GLU A 135 -8.49 -11.17 11.55
C GLU A 135 -7.63 -9.97 11.09
N GLU A 136 -8.21 -8.77 11.05
CA GLU A 136 -7.50 -7.54 10.72
C GLU A 136 -6.40 -7.25 11.75
N GLN A 137 -6.70 -7.43 13.04
CA GLN A 137 -5.72 -7.23 14.10
C GLN A 137 -4.54 -8.20 13.97
N ALA A 138 -4.79 -9.46 13.62
CA ALA A 138 -3.73 -10.43 13.35
C ALA A 138 -2.87 -10.03 12.14
N GLN A 139 -3.47 -9.47 11.07
CA GLN A 139 -2.70 -8.94 9.93
C GLN A 139 -1.89 -7.70 10.32
N ILE A 140 -2.47 -6.79 11.10
CA ILE A 140 -1.78 -5.60 11.61
C ILE A 140 -0.53 -6.03 12.41
N ASP A 141 -0.67 -6.98 13.33
CA ASP A 141 0.43 -7.46 14.15
C ASP A 141 1.51 -8.16 13.31
N GLU A 142 1.13 -8.98 12.32
CA GLU A 142 2.08 -9.60 11.39
C GLU A 142 2.87 -8.57 10.60
N ILE A 143 2.18 -7.58 10.01
CA ILE A 143 2.77 -6.51 9.21
C ILE A 143 3.69 -5.65 10.07
N LYS A 144 3.25 -5.25 11.27
CA LYS A 144 4.06 -4.46 12.20
C LYS A 144 5.37 -5.16 12.55
N ASN A 145 5.29 -6.45 12.84
CA ASN A 145 6.47 -7.27 13.16
C ASN A 145 7.39 -7.43 11.94
N ARG A 146 6.82 -7.75 10.77
CA ARG A 146 7.58 -7.98 9.53
C ARG A 146 8.31 -6.74 9.05
N LEU A 147 7.63 -5.59 9.08
CA LEU A 147 8.18 -4.30 8.64
C LEU A 147 8.91 -3.53 9.75
N GLN A 148 8.91 -4.05 10.98
CA GLN A 148 9.51 -3.41 12.15
C GLN A 148 8.98 -1.98 12.35
N LEU A 149 7.65 -1.82 12.31
CA LEU A 149 7.00 -0.51 12.37
C LEU A 149 7.06 0.11 13.78
N GLU A 150 7.01 -0.72 14.81
CA GLU A 150 7.15 -0.29 16.21
C GLU A 150 8.62 -0.43 16.62
N SER A 151 9.20 0.68 17.08
CA SER A 151 10.60 0.79 17.52
C SER A 151 10.66 1.38 18.93
#